data_AF-A0A1W9UCU7-F1
#
_entry.id   AF-A0A1W9UCU7-F1
#
_cell.length_a   1.000
_cell.length_b   1.000
_cell.length_c   1.000
_cell.angle_alpha   90.00
_cell.angle_beta   90.00
_cell.angle_gamma   90.00
#
_symmetry.space_group_name_H-M   'P 1'
#
loop_
_entity.id
_entity.type
_entity.pdbx_description
1 polymer ?
#
loop_
_entity_poly.entity_id
_entity_poly.type
_entity_poly.pdbx_seq_one_letter_code
_entity_poly.pdbx_strand_id
1 'polypeptide(L)'
;MKDISVATHLKSLTPSLNQTQPKNNSGFGDMLSDAIKETNDTQLKADQAVSDLATGKADNIHEVMLSMEEADISMRMLVQMRNKVVDAYQEIIRMQV
;
A
#
# COMPACT_ATOMS: atom_id res chain seq x y z
N MET A 1 52.45 37.27 -20.18
CA MET A 1 51.77 36.60 -19.05
C MET A 1 50.34 37.07 -19.07
N LYS A 2 49.38 36.18 -19.36
CA LYS A 2 47.94 36.48 -19.35
C LYS A 2 47.30 35.42 -18.46
N ASP A 3 46.88 35.87 -17.30
CA ASP A 3 46.34 35.10 -16.20
C ASP A 3 45.07 34.35 -16.60
N ILE A 4 45.23 33.04 -16.69
CA ILE A 4 44.34 31.95 -16.29
C ILE A 4 42.99 32.44 -15.72
N SER A 5 42.01 32.60 -16.61
CA SER A 5 40.59 32.71 -16.26
C SER A 5 40.03 31.29 -16.08
N VAL A 6 40.23 30.69 -14.90
CA VAL A 6 39.75 29.31 -14.60
C VAL A 6 38.92 29.25 -13.30
N ALA A 7 38.62 30.38 -12.66
CA ALA A 7 37.81 30.40 -11.44
C ALA A 7 36.30 30.21 -11.67
N THR A 8 35.81 30.19 -12.92
CA THR A 8 34.36 30.23 -13.20
C THR A 8 33.70 28.85 -13.36
N HIS A 9 34.46 27.74 -13.32
CA HIS A 9 33.90 26.41 -13.61
C HIS A 9 33.82 25.43 -12.43
N LEU A 10 34.11 25.86 -11.20
CA LEU A 10 34.00 24.97 -10.01
C LEU A 10 32.71 25.15 -9.20
N LYS A 11 31.72 25.89 -9.70
CA LYS A 11 30.40 26.06 -9.06
C LYS A 11 29.33 25.07 -9.57
N SER A 12 29.73 24.01 -10.26
CA SER A 12 28.82 23.00 -10.81
C SER A 12 28.95 21.60 -10.18
N LEU A 13 29.85 21.43 -9.19
CA LEU A 13 30.10 20.12 -8.55
C LEU A 13 29.65 20.03 -7.09
N THR A 14 28.85 20.97 -6.59
CA THR A 14 28.09 20.71 -5.36
C THR A 14 26.82 19.96 -5.76
N PRO A 15 26.63 18.68 -5.38
CA PRO A 15 25.33 18.05 -5.50
C PRO A 15 24.39 18.83 -4.60
N SER A 16 23.50 19.62 -5.21
CA SER A 16 22.37 20.21 -4.52
C SER A 16 21.47 19.06 -4.09
N LEU A 17 21.69 18.55 -2.88
CA LEU A 17 20.82 17.61 -2.18
C LEU A 17 19.54 18.32 -1.72
N ASN A 18 18.83 18.96 -2.65
CA ASN A 18 17.57 19.61 -2.34
C ASN A 18 16.58 19.53 -3.48
N GLN A 19 16.42 18.33 -4.03
CA GLN A 19 15.17 17.92 -4.63
C GLN A 19 14.43 17.01 -3.65
N THR A 20 13.86 17.61 -2.60
CA THR A 20 12.57 17.14 -2.11
C THR A 20 11.55 17.40 -3.22
N GLN A 21 11.57 16.51 -4.22
CA GLN A 21 10.34 16.11 -4.89
C GLN A 21 9.30 15.89 -3.79
N PRO A 22 8.06 16.37 -3.93
CA PRO A 22 7.00 15.89 -3.07
C PRO A 22 6.91 14.39 -3.32
N LYS A 23 7.57 13.60 -2.48
CA LYS A 23 7.24 12.20 -2.31
C LYS A 23 5.75 12.25 -2.05
N ASN A 24 4.97 11.69 -2.96
CA ASN A 24 3.63 11.25 -2.63
C ASN A 24 3.84 10.29 -1.45
N ASN A 25 3.74 10.85 -0.25
CA ASN A 25 3.89 10.19 1.03
C ASN A 25 2.64 9.34 1.27
N SER A 26 2.23 8.52 0.30
CA SER A 26 1.44 7.35 0.65
C SER A 26 2.43 6.43 1.34
N GLY A 27 2.54 6.59 2.65
CA GLY A 27 3.36 5.74 3.48
C GLY A 27 2.81 4.32 3.41
N PHE A 28 3.64 3.36 3.78
CA PHE A 28 3.18 1.97 3.93
C PHE A 28 1.93 1.87 4.83
N GLY A 29 1.81 2.76 5.84
CA GLY A 29 0.62 2.86 6.69
C GLY A 29 -0.65 3.28 5.96
N ASP A 30 -0.55 4.20 4.97
CA ASP A 30 -1.70 4.61 4.16
C ASP A 30 -2.15 3.46 3.25
N MET A 31 -1.19 2.79 2.61
CA MET A 31 -1.46 1.59 1.80
C MET A 31 -2.11 0.48 2.63
N LEU A 32 -1.65 0.26 3.87
CA LEU A 32 -2.26 -0.71 4.77
C LEU A 32 -3.67 -0.30 5.19
N SER A 33 -3.89 0.98 5.50
CA SER A 33 -5.21 1.52 5.81
C SER A 33 -6.18 1.33 4.64
N ASP A 34 -5.73 1.59 3.43
CA ASP A 34 -6.55 1.42 2.22
C ASP A 34 -6.86 -0.06 1.96
N ALA A 35 -5.88 -0.96 2.11
CA ALA A 35 -6.11 -2.40 2.01
C ALA A 35 -7.12 -2.92 3.05
N ILE A 36 -7.09 -2.39 4.29
CA ILE A 36 -8.07 -2.72 5.33
C ILE A 36 -9.47 -2.27 4.91
N LYS A 37 -9.61 -1.03 4.39
CA LYS A 37 -10.90 -0.53 3.91
C LYS A 37 -11.44 -1.36 2.75
N GLU A 38 -10.59 -1.67 1.78
CA GLU A 38 -10.96 -2.49 0.62
C GLU A 38 -11.40 -3.90 1.02
N THR A 39 -10.71 -4.52 1.98
CA THR A 39 -11.10 -5.82 2.54
C THR A 39 -12.46 -5.76 3.25
N ASN A 40 -12.70 -4.69 4.02
CA ASN A 40 -14.00 -4.47 4.67
C ASN A 40 -15.13 -4.28 3.63
N ASP A 41 -14.87 -3.53 2.57
CA ASP A 41 -15.86 -3.29 1.52
C ASP A 41 -16.18 -4.56 0.73
N THR A 42 -15.18 -5.39 0.43
CA THR A 42 -15.39 -6.71 -0.22
C THR A 42 -16.18 -7.65 0.69
N GLN A 43 -15.89 -7.65 2.00
CA GLN A 43 -16.65 -8.45 2.95
C GLN A 43 -18.12 -8.01 3.08
N LEU A 44 -18.39 -6.70 3.16
CA LEU A 44 -19.76 -6.17 3.17
C LEU A 44 -20.52 -6.49 1.88
N LYS A 45 -19.86 -6.44 0.72
CA LYS A 45 -20.45 -6.85 -0.56
C LYS A 45 -20.81 -8.33 -0.56
N ALA A 46 -19.91 -9.18 -0.07
CA ALA A 46 -20.16 -10.62 0.04
C ALA A 46 -21.37 -10.90 0.95
N ASP A 47 -21.43 -10.26 2.12
CA ASP A 47 -22.55 -10.41 3.07
C ASP A 47 -23.88 -9.94 2.44
N GLN A 48 -23.85 -8.82 1.73
CA GLN A 48 -25.03 -8.31 1.01
C GLN A 48 -25.47 -9.28 -0.09
N ALA A 49 -24.54 -9.80 -0.89
CA ALA A 49 -24.83 -10.77 -1.95
C ALA A 49 -25.45 -12.06 -1.38
N VAL A 50 -24.93 -12.55 -0.25
CA VAL A 50 -25.49 -13.71 0.47
C VAL A 50 -26.91 -13.41 0.97
N SER A 51 -27.14 -12.22 1.53
CA SER A 51 -28.46 -11.78 1.99
C SER A 51 -29.46 -11.66 0.84
N ASP A 52 -29.04 -11.12 -0.31
CA ASP A 52 -29.90 -10.97 -1.48
C ASP A 52 -30.26 -12.32 -2.11
N LEU A 53 -29.33 -13.28 -2.09
CA LEU A 53 -29.60 -14.68 -2.48
C LEU A 53 -30.59 -15.35 -1.51
N ALA A 54 -30.35 -15.23 -0.20
CA ALA A 54 -31.21 -15.84 0.82
C ALA A 54 -32.63 -15.25 0.84
N THR A 55 -32.78 -13.98 0.45
CA THR A 55 -34.09 -13.31 0.34
C THR A 55 -34.77 -13.52 -1.03
N GLY A 56 -34.13 -14.26 -1.95
CA GLY A 56 -34.66 -14.54 -3.29
C GLY A 56 -34.65 -13.32 -4.23
N LYS A 57 -33.88 -12.27 -3.89
CA LYS A 57 -33.68 -11.09 -4.73
C LYS A 57 -32.58 -11.29 -5.77
N ALA A 58 -31.67 -12.21 -5.53
CA ALA A 58 -30.60 -12.57 -6.45
C ALA A 58 -30.81 -14.00 -6.96
N ASP A 59 -30.91 -14.16 -8.28
CA ASP A 59 -30.96 -15.47 -8.95
C ASP A 59 -29.55 -16.02 -9.26
N ASN A 60 -28.52 -15.19 -9.10
CA ASN A 60 -27.17 -15.48 -9.56
C ASN A 60 -26.26 -15.96 -8.42
N ILE A 61 -26.39 -17.23 -8.05
CA ILE A 61 -25.53 -17.87 -7.04
C ILE A 61 -24.03 -17.80 -7.39
N HIS A 62 -23.67 -17.70 -8.66
CA HIS A 62 -22.27 -17.59 -9.09
C HIS A 62 -21.64 -16.26 -8.67
N GLU A 63 -22.40 -15.17 -8.72
CA GLU A 63 -21.92 -13.84 -8.33
C GLU A 63 -21.71 -13.73 -6.82
N VAL A 64 -22.57 -14.41 -6.05
CA VAL A 64 -22.41 -14.55 -4.60
C VAL A 64 -21.15 -15.34 -4.28
N MET A 65 -20.97 -16.51 -4.92
CA MET A 65 -19.76 -17.32 -4.72
C MET A 65 -18.49 -16.56 -5.11
N LEU A 66 -18.53 -15.80 -6.21
CA LEU A 66 -17.39 -14.98 -6.63
C LEU A 66 -17.06 -13.90 -5.60
N SER A 67 -18.08 -13.20 -5.10
CA SER A 67 -17.91 -12.15 -4.08
C SER A 67 -17.36 -12.73 -2.76
N MET A 68 -17.82 -13.92 -2.38
CA MET A 68 -17.30 -14.63 -1.20
C MET A 68 -15.83 -15.04 -1.37
N GLU A 69 -15.46 -15.55 -2.54
CA GLU A 69 -14.07 -15.94 -2.83
C GLU A 69 -13.15 -14.70 -2.86
N GLU A 70 -13.60 -13.60 -3.46
CA GLU A 70 -12.87 -12.33 -3.47
C GLU A 70 -12.62 -11.80 -2.05
N ALA A 71 -13.63 -11.85 -1.19
CA ALA A 71 -13.49 -11.47 0.21
C ALA A 71 -12.51 -12.37 0.98
N ASP A 72 -12.55 -13.70 0.76
CA ASP A 72 -11.63 -14.64 1.41
C ASP A 72 -10.17 -14.40 0.98
N ILE A 73 -9.92 -14.25 -0.32
CA ILE A 73 -8.58 -13.96 -0.85
C ILE A 73 -8.04 -12.63 -0.30
N SER A 74 -8.88 -11.59 -0.29
CA SER A 74 -8.51 -10.27 0.22
C SER A 74 -8.16 -10.32 1.71
N MET A 75 -8.96 -11.03 2.50
CA MET A 75 -8.70 -11.22 3.93
C MET A 75 -7.39 -11.99 4.19
N ARG A 76 -7.12 -13.06 3.42
CA ARG A 76 -5.84 -13.79 3.51
C ARG A 76 -4.66 -12.89 3.20
N MET A 77 -4.77 -12.07 2.17
CA MET A 77 -3.74 -11.08 1.82
C MET A 77 -3.52 -10.08 2.96
N LEU A 78 -4.58 -9.56 3.57
CA LEU A 78 -4.48 -8.64 4.70
C LEU A 78 -3.76 -9.27 5.90
N VAL A 79 -4.05 -10.54 6.22
CA VAL A 79 -3.36 -11.27 7.29
C VAL A 79 -1.86 -11.40 6.99
N GLN A 80 -1.49 -11.69 5.74
CA GLN A 80 -0.08 -11.74 5.34
C GLN A 80 0.59 -10.37 5.48
N MET A 81 -0.06 -9.30 5.05
CA MET A 81 0.44 -7.94 5.24
C MET A 81 0.64 -7.63 6.72
N ARG A 82 -0.35 -7.91 7.57
CA ARG A 82 -0.27 -7.74 9.03
C ARG A 82 0.96 -8.47 9.61
N ASN A 83 1.21 -9.70 9.18
CA ASN A 83 2.39 -10.44 9.62
C ASN A 83 3.69 -9.76 9.16
N LYS A 84 3.75 -9.25 7.92
CA LYS A 84 4.92 -8.49 7.43
C LYS A 84 5.15 -7.16 8.13
N VAL A 85 4.10 -6.48 8.57
CA VAL A 85 4.25 -5.28 9.41
C VAL A 85 4.91 -5.63 10.74
N VAL A 86 4.43 -6.70 11.37
CA VAL A 86 4.98 -7.17 12.65
C VAL A 86 6.43 -7.61 12.48
N ASP A 87 6.75 -8.37 11.42
CA ASP A 87 8.12 -8.78 11.09
C ASP A 87 9.03 -7.55 10.90
N ALA A 88 8.61 -6.57 10.10
CA ALA A 88 9.37 -5.35 9.84
C ALA A 88 9.61 -4.53 11.11
N TYR A 89 8.60 -4.43 11.98
CA TYR A 89 8.74 -3.78 13.27
C TYR A 89 9.76 -4.50 14.17
N GLN A 90 9.72 -5.83 14.21
CA GLN A 90 10.69 -6.63 14.96
C GLN A 90 12.11 -6.47 14.42
N GLU A 91 12.29 -6.42 13.11
CA GLU A 91 13.61 -6.27 12.47
C GLU A 91 14.26 -4.92 12.82
N ILE A 92 13.49 -3.83 12.82
CA ILE A 92 13.98 -2.49 13.20
C ILE A 92 14.53 -2.49 14.64
N ILE A 93 13.87 -3.19 15.56
CA ILE A 93 14.32 -3.31 16.96
C ILE A 93 15.63 -4.11 17.05
N ARG A 94 15.78 -5.17 16.25
CA ARG A 94 16.99 -6.01 16.24
C ARG A 94 18.22 -5.29 15.67
N MET A 95 18.04 -4.27 14.84
CA MET A 95 19.16 -3.46 14.32
C MET A 95 19.73 -2.46 15.35
N GLN A 96 18.98 -2.12 16.39
CA GLN A 96 19.38 -1.10 17.38
C GLN A 96 20.05 -1.67 18.64
N VAL A 97 20.14 -3.00 18.77
CA VAL A 97 20.85 -3.67 19.88
C VAL A 97 22.30 -3.98 19.54
#